data_AF-A0A944MAF0-F1
#
_entry.id   AF-A0A944MAF0-F1
#
_cell.length_a   1.000
_cell.length_b   1.000
_cell.length_c   1.000
_cell.angle_alpha   90.00
_cell.angle_beta   90.00
_cell.angle_gamma   90.00
#
_symmetry.space_group_name_H-M   'P 1'
#
loop_
_entity.id
_entity.type
_entity.pdbx_description
1 polymer ?
#
loop_
_entity_poly.entity_id
_entity_poly.type
_entity_poly.pdbx_seq_one_letter_code
_entity_poly.pdbx_strand_id
1 'polypeptide(L)'
;MNTLLLRSRILDSITVALLLLLAETASADYLGELCWTLHITERNEVQTDESYVVKFGVTHMGDDYYTLQGYALVEDPTILQAAAVVIGDTAHLHFSSSEYHPDDLSRDIAIGNARLSLSTLSGPFFGLNTFYDPMPPTFTDSLATGTMTLIECPQDSSLN
;
A
#
# COMPACT_ATOMS: atom_id res chain seq x y z
N MET A 1 -34.08 35.59 36.17
CA MET A 1 -33.01 34.57 36.06
C MET A 1 -33.30 33.73 34.82
N ASN A 2 -32.51 33.88 33.74
CA ASN A 2 -32.36 32.91 32.61
C ASN A 2 -31.62 33.47 31.37
N THR A 3 -30.98 34.64 31.46
CA THR A 3 -30.24 35.24 30.32
C THR A 3 -28.77 34.80 30.22
N LEU A 4 -28.26 33.99 31.15
CA LEU A 4 -26.83 33.61 31.20
C LEU A 4 -26.50 32.28 30.50
N LEU A 5 -27.48 31.46 30.13
CA LEU A 5 -27.24 30.14 29.52
C LEU A 5 -27.15 30.14 27.98
N LEU A 6 -27.56 31.21 27.29
CA LEU A 6 -27.53 31.27 25.82
C LEU A 6 -26.18 31.69 25.23
N ARG A 7 -25.29 32.33 26.01
CA ARG A 7 -23.99 32.82 25.51
C ARG A 7 -22.92 31.74 25.40
N SER A 8 -23.06 30.62 26.10
CA SER A 8 -22.08 29.53 26.07
C SER A 8 -22.11 28.76 24.75
N ARG A 9 -23.29 28.51 24.17
CA ARG A 9 -23.40 27.69 22.95
C ARG A 9 -22.93 28.39 21.67
N ILE A 10 -22.94 29.72 21.64
CA ILE A 10 -22.55 30.50 20.46
C ILE A 10 -21.02 30.59 20.34
N LEU A 11 -20.30 30.65 21.47
CA LEU A 11 -18.83 30.61 21.46
C LEU A 11 -18.30 29.24 20.99
N ASP A 12 -18.95 28.14 21.39
CA ASP A 12 -18.53 26.79 21.00
C ASP A 12 -18.66 26.58 19.48
N SER A 13 -19.73 27.08 18.85
CA SER A 13 -19.92 26.96 17.40
C SER A 13 -18.96 27.81 16.56
N ILE A 14 -18.58 29.00 17.04
CA ILE A 14 -17.62 29.87 16.33
C ILE A 14 -16.21 29.28 16.39
N THR A 15 -15.85 28.63 17.50
CA THR A 15 -14.52 28.04 17.68
C THR A 15 -14.34 26.81 16.78
N VAL A 16 -15.38 25.96 16.65
CA VAL A 16 -15.36 24.80 15.73
C VAL A 16 -15.30 25.26 14.26
N ALA A 17 -16.06 26.29 13.87
CA ALA A 17 -16.03 26.83 12.52
C ALA A 17 -14.66 27.46 12.16
N LEU A 18 -13.99 28.11 13.12
CA LEU A 18 -12.67 28.70 12.91
C LEU A 18 -11.56 27.63 12.82
N LEU A 19 -11.66 26.53 13.59
CA LEU A 19 -10.77 25.37 13.46
C LEU A 19 -10.92 24.66 12.11
N LEU A 20 -12.12 24.59 11.56
CA LEU A 20 -12.37 24.02 10.22
C LEU A 20 -11.87 24.92 9.08
N LEU A 21 -11.77 26.24 9.30
CA LEU A 21 -11.22 27.21 8.34
C LEU A 21 -9.68 27.30 8.37
N LEU A 22 -9.06 26.79 9.44
CA LEU A 22 -7.60 26.66 9.59
C LEU A 22 -7.09 25.27 9.24
N ALA A 23 -7.98 24.34 8.91
CA ALA A 23 -7.58 23.13 8.20
C ALA A 23 -7.18 23.57 6.79
N GLU A 24 -5.92 23.96 6.63
CA GLU A 24 -5.26 23.97 5.33
C GLU A 24 -5.65 22.67 4.66
N THR A 25 -6.38 22.77 3.55
CA THR A 25 -6.73 21.62 2.74
C THR A 25 -5.42 21.00 2.31
N ALA A 26 -4.95 19.98 3.03
CA ALA A 26 -3.83 19.15 2.61
C ALA A 26 -4.29 18.51 1.30
N SER A 27 -3.95 19.13 0.18
CA SER A 27 -4.23 18.59 -1.13
C SER A 27 -3.40 17.35 -1.26
N ALA A 28 -4.04 16.24 -1.60
CA ALA A 28 -3.33 15.03 -1.96
C ALA A 28 -2.51 15.33 -3.23
N ASP A 29 -1.20 15.21 -3.14
CA ASP A 29 -0.28 15.54 -4.24
C ASP A 29 0.22 14.26 -4.90
N TYR A 30 -0.14 14.06 -6.17
CA TYR A 30 0.35 12.91 -6.94
C TYR A 30 1.81 13.11 -7.34
N LEU A 31 2.69 12.22 -6.87
CA LEU A 31 4.14 12.32 -7.02
C LEU A 31 4.69 11.57 -8.25
N GLY A 32 3.84 10.78 -8.91
CA GLY A 32 4.21 9.98 -10.08
C GLY A 32 4.16 8.48 -9.82
N GLU A 33 4.83 7.73 -10.68
CA GLU A 33 4.88 6.27 -10.64
C GLU A 33 6.28 5.81 -10.23
N LEU A 34 6.33 4.79 -9.37
CA LEU A 34 7.57 4.13 -8.96
C LEU A 34 7.40 2.62 -9.10
N CYS A 35 8.52 1.95 -9.43
CA CYS A 35 8.55 0.51 -9.59
C CYS A 35 9.56 -0.13 -8.64
N TRP A 36 9.19 -1.31 -8.14
CA TRP A 36 10.05 -2.12 -7.30
C TRP A 36 10.09 -3.55 -7.80
N THR A 37 11.24 -4.19 -7.63
CA THR A 37 11.32 -5.65 -7.65
C THR A 37 11.09 -6.17 -6.23
N LEU A 38 10.06 -7.00 -6.05
CA LEU A 38 9.89 -7.85 -4.87
C LEU A 38 10.59 -9.17 -5.13
N HIS A 39 11.70 -9.38 -4.44
CA HIS A 39 12.48 -10.61 -4.51
C HIS A 39 12.20 -11.45 -3.27
N ILE A 40 11.49 -12.56 -3.44
CA ILE A 40 11.16 -13.48 -2.36
C ILE A 40 12.30 -14.48 -2.22
N THR A 41 12.93 -14.50 -1.05
CA THR A 41 14.06 -15.41 -0.76
C THR A 41 13.59 -16.65 0.00
N GLU A 42 12.46 -16.57 0.69
CA GLU A 42 11.90 -17.69 1.45
C GLU A 42 10.37 -17.67 1.42
N ARG A 43 9.78 -18.85 1.21
CA ARG A 43 8.33 -19.10 1.31
C ARG A 43 8.09 -20.35 2.14
N ASN A 44 7.32 -20.24 3.22
CA ASN A 44 7.03 -21.36 4.13
C ASN A 44 8.28 -22.12 4.58
N GLU A 45 9.33 -21.39 4.98
CA GLU A 45 10.62 -21.95 5.42
C GLU A 45 11.42 -22.66 4.30
N VAL A 46 10.96 -22.56 3.03
CA VAL A 46 11.66 -23.08 1.86
C VAL A 46 12.29 -21.93 1.08
N GLN A 47 13.59 -22.06 0.78
CA GLN A 47 14.31 -21.06 -0.02
C GLN A 47 13.76 -21.03 -1.45
N THR A 48 13.60 -19.83 -2.00
CA THR A 48 13.12 -19.58 -3.37
C THR A 48 13.89 -18.40 -3.99
N ASP A 49 13.76 -18.22 -5.30
CA ASP A 49 14.40 -17.15 -6.10
C ASP A 49 13.34 -16.40 -6.94
N GLU A 50 12.12 -16.35 -6.42
CA GLU A 50 10.98 -15.70 -7.07
C GLU A 50 11.15 -14.19 -7.08
N SER A 51 10.83 -13.55 -8.21
CA SER A 51 10.88 -12.10 -8.35
C SER A 51 9.69 -11.58 -9.12
N TYR A 52 9.09 -10.51 -8.61
CA TYR A 52 7.93 -9.85 -9.20
C TYR A 52 8.23 -8.35 -9.33
N VAL A 53 7.80 -7.72 -10.42
CA VAL A 53 7.85 -6.26 -10.50
C VAL A 53 6.50 -5.72 -10.08
N VAL A 54 6.49 -4.76 -9.16
CA VAL A 54 5.30 -4.01 -8.78
C VAL A 54 5.45 -2.57 -9.20
N LYS A 55 4.36 -1.99 -9.70
CA LYS A 55 4.29 -0.58 -10.08
C LYS A 55 3.22 0.09 -9.23
N PHE A 56 3.57 1.22 -8.61
CA PHE A 56 2.64 2.03 -7.83
C PHE A 56 2.64 3.47 -8.32
N GLY A 57 1.44 4.03 -8.46
CA GLY A 57 1.24 5.47 -8.37
C GLY A 57 1.32 5.91 -6.91
N VAL A 58 2.10 6.95 -6.62
CA VAL A 58 2.35 7.45 -5.26
C VAL A 58 1.66 8.79 -5.08
N THR A 59 0.88 8.92 -4.01
CA THR A 59 0.22 10.17 -3.63
C THR A 59 0.61 10.54 -2.20
N HIS A 60 1.14 11.75 -2.02
CA HIS A 60 1.38 12.33 -0.70
C HIS A 60 0.07 12.81 -0.11
N MET A 61 -0.23 12.39 1.12
CA MET A 61 -1.50 12.67 1.79
C MET A 61 -1.37 13.75 2.87
N GLY A 62 -0.18 14.37 2.98
CA GLY A 62 0.18 15.31 4.05
C GLY A 62 1.15 14.70 5.07
N ASP A 63 1.97 15.57 5.68
CA ASP A 63 3.01 15.20 6.63
C ASP A 63 3.89 14.05 6.12
N ASP A 64 3.95 12.94 6.86
CA ASP A 64 4.74 11.76 6.54
C ASP A 64 3.90 10.62 5.94
N TYR A 65 2.66 10.88 5.52
CA TYR A 65 1.71 9.86 5.07
C TYR A 65 1.56 9.81 3.55
N TYR A 66 1.52 8.60 3.00
CA TYR A 66 1.42 8.35 1.57
C TYR A 66 0.42 7.23 1.29
N THR A 67 -0.32 7.33 0.19
CA THR A 67 -1.09 6.22 -0.39
C THR A 67 -0.47 5.79 -1.71
N LEU A 68 -0.48 4.49 -1.95
CA LEU A 68 0.02 3.89 -3.16
C LEU A 68 -1.05 2.98 -3.75
N GLN A 69 -1.25 3.05 -5.06
CA GLN A 69 -2.18 2.19 -5.79
C GLN A 69 -1.52 1.72 -7.07
N GLY A 70 -1.72 0.46 -7.44
CA GLY A 70 -0.98 -0.09 -8.56
C GLY A 70 -1.27 -1.55 -8.86
N TYR A 71 -0.30 -2.21 -9.49
CA TYR A 71 -0.43 -3.58 -9.96
C TYR A 71 0.93 -4.28 -10.01
N ALA A 72 0.92 -5.61 -9.98
CA ALA A 72 2.11 -6.42 -10.25
C ALA A 72 2.16 -6.80 -11.74
N LEU A 73 3.36 -6.80 -12.31
CA LEU A 73 3.64 -7.31 -13.65
C LEU A 73 3.84 -8.82 -13.57
N VAL A 74 2.72 -9.54 -13.48
CA VAL A 74 2.65 -11.01 -13.48
C VAL A 74 1.71 -11.47 -14.60
N GLU A 75 1.62 -12.79 -14.80
CA GLU A 75 0.78 -13.36 -15.88
C GLU A 75 -0.70 -12.97 -15.70
N ASP A 76 -1.19 -13.08 -14.47
CA ASP A 76 -2.57 -12.72 -14.13
C ASP A 76 -2.70 -11.31 -13.56
N PRO A 77 -3.84 -10.62 -13.78
CA PRO A 77 -4.04 -9.28 -13.25
C PRO A 77 -4.02 -9.25 -11.72
N THR A 78 -2.93 -8.72 -11.16
CA THR A 78 -2.77 -8.52 -9.71
C THR A 78 -2.88 -7.04 -9.38
N ILE A 79 -3.90 -6.67 -8.61
CA ILE A 79 -4.11 -5.30 -8.13
C ILE A 79 -3.45 -5.13 -6.78
N LEU A 80 -2.82 -3.98 -6.55
CA LEU A 80 -2.14 -3.63 -5.32
C LEU A 80 -2.69 -2.33 -4.74
N GLN A 81 -2.85 -2.29 -3.42
CA GLN A 81 -3.12 -1.07 -2.67
C GLN A 81 -2.20 -1.02 -1.46
N ALA A 82 -1.67 0.16 -1.15
CA ALA A 82 -0.80 0.33 -0.01
C ALA A 82 -0.95 1.68 0.66
N ALA A 83 -0.52 1.71 1.92
CA ALA A 83 -0.26 2.92 2.67
C ALA A 83 1.20 2.90 3.13
N ALA A 84 1.86 4.06 3.10
CA ALA A 84 3.18 4.22 3.68
C ALA A 84 3.19 5.37 4.68
N VAL A 85 4.00 5.22 5.72
CA VAL A 85 4.35 6.29 6.65
C VAL A 85 5.86 6.41 6.75
N VAL A 86 6.37 7.63 6.70
CA VAL A 86 7.78 7.92 6.90
C VAL A 86 8.04 8.16 8.39
N ILE A 87 9.01 7.45 8.96
CA ILE A 87 9.42 7.62 10.36
C ILE A 87 10.96 7.68 10.39
N GLY A 88 11.49 8.88 10.60
CA GLY A 88 12.93 9.13 10.46
C GLY A 88 13.40 8.85 9.04
N ASP A 89 14.43 8.02 8.89
CA ASP A 89 15.04 7.71 7.59
C ASP A 89 14.43 6.47 6.92
N THR A 90 13.26 6.00 7.38
CA THR A 90 12.61 4.78 6.91
C THR A 90 11.16 5.04 6.48
N ALA A 91 10.79 4.57 5.29
CA ALA A 91 9.41 4.43 4.88
C ALA A 91 8.88 3.04 5.28
N HIS A 92 7.81 3.02 6.06
CA HIS A 92 7.09 1.82 6.46
C HIS A 92 5.89 1.63 5.54
N LEU A 93 5.96 0.64 4.65
CA LEU A 93 4.91 0.31 3.70
C LEU A 93 4.08 -0.85 4.25
N HIS A 94 2.75 -0.73 4.17
CA HIS A 94 1.80 -1.83 4.34
C HIS A 94 0.94 -1.93 3.09
N PHE A 95 0.85 -3.10 2.48
CA PHE A 95 0.09 -3.29 1.25
C PHE A 95 -0.76 -4.55 1.29
N SER A 96 -1.78 -4.56 0.43
CA SER A 96 -2.55 -5.74 0.09
C SER A 96 -2.53 -5.97 -1.42
N SER A 97 -2.66 -7.23 -1.81
CA SER A 97 -2.85 -7.63 -3.20
C SER A 97 -4.13 -8.46 -3.36
N SER A 98 -4.67 -8.46 -4.56
CA SER A 98 -5.69 -9.41 -4.99
C SER A 98 -5.41 -9.82 -6.43
N GLU A 99 -5.41 -11.12 -6.67
CA GLU A 99 -5.19 -11.76 -7.97
C GLU A 99 -6.34 -12.73 -8.26
N TYR A 100 -6.75 -12.76 -9.52
CA TYR A 100 -7.79 -13.64 -10.04
C TYR A 100 -7.18 -14.53 -11.11
N HIS A 101 -7.22 -15.85 -10.88
CA HIS A 101 -6.77 -16.85 -11.85
C HIS A 101 -7.97 -17.29 -12.71
N PRO A 102 -8.08 -16.85 -13.98
CA PRO A 102 -9.25 -17.13 -14.81
C PRO A 102 -9.40 -18.60 -15.18
N ASP A 103 -8.29 -19.33 -15.23
CA ASP A 103 -8.24 -20.70 -15.75
C ASP A 103 -8.84 -21.73 -14.78
N ASP A 104 -8.67 -21.52 -13.47
CA ASP A 104 -9.16 -22.43 -12.43
C ASP A 104 -10.11 -21.76 -11.41
N LEU A 105 -10.40 -20.46 -11.63
CA LEU A 105 -11.25 -19.63 -10.78
C LEU A 105 -10.70 -19.44 -9.35
N SER A 106 -9.42 -19.75 -9.11
CA SER A 106 -8.77 -19.53 -7.82
C SER A 106 -8.48 -18.05 -7.55
N ARG A 107 -8.10 -17.73 -6.32
CA ARG A 107 -7.75 -16.37 -5.87
C ARG A 107 -6.50 -16.39 -5.03
N ASP A 108 -5.63 -15.41 -5.24
CA ASP A 108 -4.61 -15.05 -4.28
C ASP A 108 -4.94 -13.71 -3.64
N ILE A 109 -4.76 -13.63 -2.33
CA ILE A 109 -4.83 -12.40 -1.55
C ILE A 109 -3.57 -12.36 -0.69
N ALA A 110 -2.79 -11.31 -0.82
CA ALA A 110 -1.66 -11.09 0.07
C ALA A 110 -1.84 -9.85 0.93
N ILE A 111 -1.25 -9.89 2.11
CA ILE A 111 -0.93 -8.71 2.92
C ILE A 111 0.58 -8.68 3.13
N GLY A 112 1.17 -7.53 2.95
CA GLY A 112 2.62 -7.35 2.93
C GLY A 112 3.04 -6.13 3.71
N ASN A 113 4.28 -6.16 4.20
CA ASN A 113 4.93 -5.03 4.83
C ASN A 113 6.36 -4.92 4.32
N ALA A 114 6.80 -3.69 4.09
CA ALA A 114 8.20 -3.40 3.75
C ALA A 114 8.72 -2.25 4.61
N ARG A 115 10.03 -2.27 4.89
CA ARG A 115 10.74 -1.17 5.54
C ARG A 115 11.83 -0.69 4.60
N LEU A 116 11.62 0.46 3.98
CA LEU A 116 12.47 0.97 2.92
C LEU A 116 13.33 2.11 3.44
N SER A 117 14.64 2.08 3.19
CA SER A 117 15.50 3.24 3.45
C SER A 117 15.12 4.38 2.52
N LEU A 118 14.94 5.61 3.01
CA LEU A 118 14.58 6.75 2.14
C LEU A 118 15.66 7.07 1.10
N SER A 119 16.93 6.75 1.37
CA SER A 119 18.03 7.01 0.45
C SER A 119 18.07 6.08 -0.76
N THR A 120 17.45 4.90 -0.68
CA THR A 120 17.48 3.87 -1.73
C THR A 120 16.08 3.38 -2.13
N LEU A 121 15.06 3.74 -1.36
CA LEU A 121 13.71 3.18 -1.38
C LEU A 121 13.69 1.65 -1.45
N SER A 122 14.68 1.03 -0.78
CA SER A 122 14.88 -0.41 -0.79
C SER A 122 15.02 -0.95 0.63
N GLY A 123 14.64 -2.21 0.85
CA GLY A 123 14.78 -2.86 2.14
C GLY A 123 14.02 -4.18 2.30
N PRO A 124 13.95 -4.73 3.52
CA PRO A 124 13.31 -6.01 3.77
C PRO A 124 11.79 -5.96 3.57
N PHE A 125 11.26 -7.09 3.12
CA PHE A 125 9.85 -7.37 2.91
C PHE A 125 9.45 -8.63 3.68
N PHE A 126 8.23 -8.63 4.22
CA PHE A 126 7.55 -9.84 4.68
C PHE A 126 6.07 -9.78 4.33
N GLY A 127 5.48 -10.93 4.03
CA GLY A 127 4.07 -11.02 3.66
C GLY A 127 3.44 -12.34 4.04
N LEU A 128 2.11 -12.33 4.07
CA LEU A 128 1.24 -13.48 4.16
C LEU A 128 0.41 -13.51 2.87
N ASN A 129 0.40 -14.64 2.18
CA ASN A 129 -0.46 -14.89 1.03
C ASN A 129 -1.45 -16.00 1.38
N THR A 130 -2.71 -15.80 1.02
CA THR A 130 -3.77 -16.81 1.13
C THR A 130 -4.26 -17.14 -0.28
N PHE A 131 -4.10 -18.40 -0.65
CA PHE A 131 -4.64 -18.99 -1.87
C PHE A 131 -5.99 -19.65 -1.59
N TYR A 132 -7.01 -19.34 -2.39
CA TYR A 132 -8.33 -19.98 -2.36
C TYR A 132 -8.55 -20.80 -3.62
N ASP A 133 -8.63 -22.13 -3.46
CA ASP A 133 -9.08 -23.06 -4.50
C ASP A 133 -10.59 -23.28 -4.33
N PRO A 134 -11.42 -23.08 -5.37
CA PRO A 134 -12.86 -23.33 -5.28
C PRO A 134 -13.26 -24.81 -5.43
N MET A 135 -12.37 -25.71 -5.88
CA MET A 135 -12.72 -27.08 -6.29
C MET A 135 -11.66 -28.15 -5.95
N PRO A 136 -11.69 -28.73 -4.73
CA PRO A 136 -12.63 -28.46 -3.64
C PRO A 136 -12.32 -27.14 -2.93
N PRO A 137 -13.32 -26.49 -2.28
CA PRO A 137 -13.10 -25.27 -1.51
C PRO A 137 -12.02 -25.45 -0.44
N THR A 138 -10.85 -24.87 -0.65
CA THR A 138 -9.73 -24.91 0.31
C THR A 138 -9.03 -23.57 0.39
N PHE A 139 -8.43 -23.30 1.55
CA PHE A 139 -7.57 -22.15 1.78
C PHE A 139 -6.18 -22.66 2.13
N THR A 140 -5.16 -22.12 1.48
CA THR A 140 -3.76 -22.41 1.78
C THR A 140 -3.05 -21.10 2.06
N ASP A 141 -2.50 -20.99 3.27
CA ASP A 141 -1.70 -19.84 3.66
C ASP A 141 -0.22 -20.08 3.38
N SER A 142 0.48 -19.02 3.00
CA SER A 142 1.94 -19.02 2.90
C SER A 142 2.55 -17.74 3.45
N LEU A 143 3.64 -17.88 4.19
CA LEU A 143 4.47 -16.77 4.64
C LEU A 143 5.61 -16.58 3.64
N ALA A 144 5.89 -15.34 3.28
CA ALA A 144 6.98 -14.97 2.40
C ALA A 144 7.87 -13.93 3.07
N THR A 145 9.19 -14.06 2.90
CA THR A 145 10.15 -13.01 3.25
C THR A 145 11.08 -12.73 2.07
N GLY A 146 11.61 -11.51 2.02
CA GLY A 146 12.43 -11.11 0.90
C GLY A 146 12.88 -9.66 0.99
N THR A 147 13.15 -9.08 -0.17
CA THR A 147 13.52 -7.68 -0.31
C THR A 147 12.65 -6.99 -1.34
N MET A 148 12.46 -5.68 -1.15
CA MET A 148 11.83 -4.79 -2.10
C MET A 148 12.89 -3.77 -2.53
N THR A 149 13.18 -3.71 -3.82
CA THR A 149 14.27 -2.89 -4.38
C THR A 149 13.74 -1.95 -5.43
N LEU A 150 14.00 -0.65 -5.31
CA LEU A 150 13.59 0.34 -6.30
C LEU A 150 14.30 0.07 -7.62
N ILE A 151 13.55 0.09 -8.72
CA ILE A 151 14.07 -0.07 -10.08
C ILE A 151 13.50 1.00 -11.01
N GLU A 152 14.09 1.14 -12.19
CA GLU A 152 13.44 1.86 -13.28
C GLU A 152 12.18 1.09 -13.72
N CYS A 153 11.09 1.81 -13.94
CA CYS A 153 9.86 1.18 -14.43
C CYS A 153 10.10 0.59 -15.82
N PRO A 154 9.81 -0.72 -16.02
CA PRO A 154 9.84 -1.32 -17.34
C PRO A 154 8.96 -0.50 -18.29
N GLN A 155 9.48 -0.22 -19.48
CA GLN A 155 8.68 0.40 -20.53
C GLN A 155 7.66 -0.65 -20.99
N ASP A 156 6.36 -0.36 -20.85
CA ASP A 156 5.30 -1.25 -21.34
C ASP A 156 5.44 -1.39 -22.86
N SER A 157 6.00 -2.52 -23.31
CA SER A 157 6.11 -2.85 -24.72
C SER A 157 4.81 -3.42 -25.30
N SER A 158 3.82 -3.70 -24.44
CA SER A 158 2.53 -4.31 -24.77
C SER A 158 1.39 -3.31 -25.01
N LEU A 159 1.64 -2.00 -24.89
CA LEU A 159 0.67 -0.93 -25.19
C LEU A 159 0.90 -0.23 -26.55
N ASN A 160 1.79 -0.76 -27.40
CA ASN A 160 2.02 -0.29 -28.78
C ASN A 160 1.48 -1.28 -29.81
#